data_AF-A0A9E5WW42-F1
#
_entry.id   AF-A0A9E5WW42-F1
#
_cell.length_a   1.000
_cell.length_b   1.000
_cell.length_c   1.000
_cell.angle_alpha   90.00
_cell.angle_beta   90.00
_cell.angle_gamma   90.00
#
_symmetry.space_group_name_H-M   'P 1'
#
loop_
_entity.id
_entity.type
_entity.pdbx_description
1 polymer ?
#
loop_
_entity_poly.entity_id
_entity_poly.type
_entity_poly.pdbx_seq_one_letter_code
_entity_poly.pdbx_strand_id
1 'polypeptide(L)' 'MERLVRSRTGGRIRDLRVEVTSGEIILSGRTTTYYDKQLATHAALAALEDLSLTNEIEVC' A
#
# COMPACT_ATOMS: atom_id res chain seq x y z
N MET A 1 -3.34 -5.39 8.11
CA MET A 1 -3.23 -4.63 6.85
C MET A 1 -1.85 -4.74 6.23
N GLU A 2 -0.78 -4.27 6.90
CA GLU A 2 0.58 -4.24 6.34
C GLU A 2 1.08 -5.61 5.83
N ARG A 3 0.87 -6.69 6.58
CA ARG A 3 1.28 -8.05 6.17
C ARG A 3 0.60 -8.53 4.88
N LEU A 4 -0.63 -8.09 4.61
CA LEU A 4 -1.37 -8.43 3.38
C LEU A 4 -0.82 -7.65 2.19
N VAL A 5 -0.56 -6.35 2.36
CA VAL A 5 0.07 -5.53 1.32
C VAL A 5 1.49 -6.04 1.03
N ARG A 6 2.26 -6.41 2.07
CA ARG A 6 3.60 -6.98 1.94
C ARG A 6 3.60 -8.34 1.23
N SER A 7 2.64 -9.22 1.52
CA SER A 7 2.55 -10.51 0.83
C SER A 7 2.15 -10.36 -0.63
N ARG A 8 1.23 -9.44 -0.95
CA ARG A 8 0.82 -9.14 -2.33
C ARG A 8 1.91 -8.49 -3.15
N THR A 9 2.72 -7.63 -2.54
CA THR A 9 3.83 -6.91 -3.20
C THR A 9 5.15 -7.69 -3.20
N GLY A 10 5.16 -8.92 -2.66
CA GLY A 10 6.36 -9.76 -2.59
C GLY A 10 7.49 -9.14 -1.75
N GLY A 11 7.17 -8.22 -0.84
CA GLY A 11 8.16 -7.51 -0.03
C GLY A 11 9.03 -6.49 -0.79
N ARG A 12 8.64 -6.09 -2.00
CA ARG A 12 9.43 -5.18 -2.86
C ARG A 12 9.36 -3.71 -2.46
N ILE A 13 8.41 -3.36 -1.59
CA ILE A 13 8.26 -2.00 -1.07
C ILE A 13 9.08 -1.89 0.21
N ARG A 14 10.13 -1.06 0.15
CA ARG A 14 11.00 -0.74 1.27
C ARG A 14 10.28 0.22 2.20
N ASP A 15 10.50 0.03 3.50
CA ASP A 15 9.89 0.84 4.56
C ASP A 15 8.36 0.92 4.42
N LEU A 16 7.75 -0.15 3.90
CA LEU A 16 6.29 -0.24 3.74
C LEU A 16 5.63 -0.05 5.09
N ARG A 17 4.77 0.97 5.17
CA ARG A 17 3.94 1.26 6.32
C ARG A 17 2.50 1.43 5.87
N VAL A 18 1.59 0.90 6.68
CA VAL A 18 0.17 0.99 6.42
C VAL A 18 -0.51 1.54 7.66
N GLU A 19 -1.02 2.76 7.55
CA GLU A 19 -1.80 3.41 8.59
C GLU A 19 -3.28 3.29 8.27
N VAL A 20 -4.07 2.93 9.26
CA VAL A 20 -5.53 2.85 9.13
C VAL A 20 -6.11 3.77 10.19
N THR A 21 -6.76 4.84 9.75
CA THR A 21 -7.48 5.78 10.59
C THR A 21 -8.99 5.60 10.37
N SER A 22 -9.82 6.34 11.10
CA SER A 22 -11.28 6.28 10.97
C SER A 22 -11.73 6.84 9.62
N GLY A 23 -11.72 6.02 8.58
CA GLY A 23 -12.20 6.37 7.23
C GLY A 23 -11.15 6.28 6.13
N GLU A 24 -9.87 6.16 6.47
CA GLU A 24 -8.77 6.26 5.50
C GLU A 24 -7.66 5.24 5.75
N ILE A 25 -7.06 4.78 4.65
CA ILE A 25 -5.83 3.99 4.62
C ILE A 25 -4.74 4.84 3.97
N ILE A 26 -3.59 4.95 4.63
CA ILE A 26 -2.41 5.59 4.07
C ILE A 26 -1.34 4.52 3.84
N LEU A 27 -0.90 4.39 2.59
CA LEU A 27 0.23 3.56 2.20
C LEU A 27 1.46 4.45 1.98
N SER A 28 2.54 4.16 2.69
CA SER A 28 3.82 4.83 2.49
C SER A 28 4.95 3.83 2.39
N GLY A 29 6.05 4.25 1.76
CA GLY A 29 7.21 3.42 1.48
C GLY A 29 7.88 3.81 0.17
N ARG A 30 8.86 3.02 -0.26
CA ARG A 30 9.64 3.27 -1.49
C ARG A 30 9.71 2.03 -2.34
N THR A 31 9.56 2.19 -3.64
CA THR A 31 9.73 1.12 -4.62
C THR A 31 10.50 1.61 -5.84
N THR A 32 11.01 0.69 -6.65
CA THR A 32 11.71 0.98 -7.90
C THR A 32 10.79 0.95 -9.12
N THR A 33 9.53 0.52 -8.96
CA THR A 33 8.59 0.40 -10.08
C THR A 33 7.20 0.94 -9.74
N TYR A 34 6.57 1.59 -10.73
CA TYR A 34 5.15 1.93 -10.65
C TYR A 34 4.26 0.68 -10.53
N TYR A 35 4.71 -0.46 -11.04
CA TYR A 35 4.00 -1.74 -10.92
C TYR A 35 3.80 -2.14 -9.46
N ASP A 36 4.85 -2.06 -8.63
CA ASP A 36 4.74 -2.40 -7.21
C ASP A 36 3.87 -1.37 -6.46
N LYS A 37 3.90 -0.08 -6.85
CA LYS A 37 3.01 0.95 -6.31
C LYS A 37 1.54 0.63 -6.61
N GLN A 38 1.23 0.23 -7.84
CA GLN A 38 -0.12 -0.20 -8.25
C GLN A 38 -0.57 -1.46 -7.52
N LEU A 39 0.33 -2.43 -7.35
CA LEU A 39 0.04 -3.67 -6.64
C LEU A 39 -0.29 -3.42 -5.17
N ALA A 40 0.40 -2.48 -4.52
CA ALA A 40 0.07 -2.04 -3.17
C ALA A 40 -1.32 -1.39 -3.10
N THR A 41 -1.64 -0.50 -4.05
CA THR A 41 -2.96 0.14 -4.14
C THR A 41 -4.06 -0.90 -4.25
N HIS A 42 -3.94 -1.83 -5.19
CA HIS A 42 -4.92 -2.89 -5.40
C HIS A 42 -5.06 -3.79 -4.17
N ALA A 43 -3.95 -4.13 -3.50
CA ALA A 43 -3.99 -4.94 -2.29
C ALA A 43 -4.72 -4.23 -1.13
N ALA A 44 -4.57 -2.91 -1.00
CA ALA A 44 -5.25 -2.13 0.03
C ALA A 44 -6.74 -1.91 -0.29
N LEU A 45 -7.08 -1.58 -1.54
CA LEU A 45 -8.49 -1.45 -1.97
C LEU A 45 -9.25 -2.76 -1.81
N ALA A 46 -8.63 -3.91 -2.14
CA ALA A 46 -9.26 -5.21 -1.98
C ALA A 46 -9.47 -5.61 -0.51
N ALA A 47 -8.81 -4.95 0.43
CA ALA A 47 -8.93 -5.27 1.85
C ALA A 47 -10.09 -4.54 2.52
N LEU A 48 -10.47 -3.35 2.04
CA LEU A 48 -11.50 -2.51 2.65
C LEU A 48 -12.25 -1.74 1.54
N GLU A 49 -13.51 -2.12 1.31
CA GLU A 49 -14.35 -1.58 0.22
C GLU A 49 -14.88 -0.15 0.51
N ASP A 50 -14.91 0.28 1.78
CA ASP A 50 -15.54 1.53 2.22
C ASP A 50 -14.58 2.57 2.83
N LEU A 51 -13.26 2.41 2.67
CA LEU A 51 -12.27 3.40 3.13
C LEU A 51 -11.64 4.14 1.96
N SER A 52 -11.34 5.43 2.16
CA SER A 52 -10.49 6.17 1.24
C SER A 52 -9.06 5.61 1.29
N LEU A 53 -8.38 5.62 0.15
CA LEU A 53 -7.00 5.15 0.04
C LEU A 53 -6.11 6.27 -0.47
N THR A 54 -5.11 6.61 0.33
CA THR A 54 -4.04 7.54 -0.04
C THR A 54 -2.74 6.75 -0.23
N ASN A 55 -2.19 6.77 -1.44
CA ASN A 55 -0.94 6.08 -1.76
C ASN A 55 0.22 7.07 -1.94
N GLU A 56 0.98 7.23 -0.86
CA GLU A 56 2.19 8.04 -0.73
C GLU A 56 3.47 7.23 -1.01
N ILE A 57 3.38 6.03 -1.59
CA ILE A 57 4.57 5.27 -1.98
C ILE A 57 5.32 6.04 -3.06
N GLU A 58 6.60 6.30 -2.81
CA GLU A 58 7.48 6.94 -3.78
C GLU A 58 8.06 5.89 -4.74
N VAL A 59 8.16 6.27 -6.01
CA VAL A 59 8.87 5.48 -7.03
C VAL A 59 10.20 6.17 -7.28
N CYS A 60 11.31 5.52 -6.92
CA CYS A 60 12.68 6.03 -7.00
C CYS A 60 13.55 5.21 -7.95
#